data_AF-A0A1Y4IGK4-F1
#
_entry.id   AF-A0A1Y4IGK4-F1
#
_cell.length_a   1.000
_cell.length_b   1.000
_cell.length_c   1.000
_cell.angle_alpha   90.00
_cell.angle_beta   90.00
_cell.angle_gamma   90.00
#
_symmetry.space_group_name_H-M   'P 1'
#
loop_
_entity.id
_entity.type
_entity.pdbx_description
1 polymer ?
#
loop_
_entity_poly.entity_id
_entity_poly.type
_entity_poly.pdbx_seq_one_letter_code
_entity_poly.pdbx_strand_id
1 'polypeptide(L)'
;MENQVIYENESGIFTCDEEGLLLRYECSPENRLELSDCTEKFSIFGQDWQHENRKDKSIRKLVIPSGVKQIGSCSSAYHEEGDVSFKDYVVRDEIIFPDSLKIIGVSVFWSAMLPEVKFSSALSVVGATSFFHARICKLILSSDIKPIYGYYYSDQAHPYFKDIPGQGAVEITENELLEQYLCFGGRQFKYAHIDTLMVPDGYEYMSLLSESDIGKLIKY
;
A
#
# COMPACT_ATOMS: atom_id res chain seq x y z
N MET A 1 20.53 -11.95 -17.05
CA MET A 1 20.53 -10.59 -16.50
C MET A 1 19.13 -10.09 -16.76
N GLU A 2 18.27 -10.09 -15.74
CA GLU A 2 16.94 -9.50 -15.86
C GLU A 2 17.10 -8.01 -16.16
N ASN A 3 16.43 -7.53 -17.20
CA ASN A 3 16.44 -6.11 -17.53
C ASN A 3 15.68 -5.38 -16.42
N GLN A 4 16.38 -4.50 -15.71
CA GLN A 4 15.76 -3.64 -14.70
C GLN A 4 15.44 -2.29 -15.32
N VAL A 5 14.27 -1.76 -15.00
CA VAL A 5 13.85 -0.41 -15.37
C VAL A 5 14.05 0.51 -14.18
N ILE A 6 14.76 1.62 -14.37
CA ILE A 6 15.05 2.60 -13.33
C ILE A 6 14.22 3.85 -13.59
N TYR A 7 13.50 4.30 -12.57
CA TYR A 7 12.79 5.57 -12.55
C TYR A 7 13.41 6.47 -11.48
N GLU A 8 13.49 7.76 -11.76
CA GLU A 8 13.94 8.77 -10.81
C GLU A 8 12.91 9.91 -10.79
N ASN A 9 12.53 10.33 -9.59
CA ASN A 9 11.66 11.48 -9.38
C ASN A 9 11.98 12.16 -8.05
N GLU A 10 11.21 13.18 -7.67
CA GLU A 10 11.41 13.96 -6.46
C GLU A 10 11.36 13.16 -5.15
N SER A 11 10.83 11.94 -5.17
CA SER A 11 10.81 11.07 -3.99
C SER A 11 12.04 10.18 -3.87
N GLY A 12 12.67 9.85 -4.99
CA GLY A 12 13.85 8.99 -5.04
C GLY A 12 14.00 8.19 -6.32
N ILE A 13 14.83 7.15 -6.22
CA ILE A 13 15.11 6.19 -7.30
C ILE A 13 14.32 4.91 -7.04
N PHE A 14 13.68 4.39 -8.09
CA PHE A 14 12.90 3.17 -8.07
C PHE A 14 13.46 2.21 -9.12
N THR A 15 13.79 0.98 -8.70
CA THR A 15 14.19 -0.10 -9.60
C THR A 15 13.03 -1.08 -9.73
N CYS A 16 12.62 -1.37 -10.95
CA CYS A 16 11.56 -2.32 -11.27
C CYS A 16 12.08 -3.41 -12.22
N ASP A 17 11.39 -4.54 -12.29
CA ASP A 17 11.55 -5.45 -13.42
C ASP A 17 10.81 -4.94 -14.67
N GLU A 18 10.91 -5.68 -15.79
CA GLU A 18 10.25 -5.34 -17.05
C GLU A 18 8.71 -5.31 -16.95
N GLU A 19 8.17 -5.94 -15.92
CA GLU A 19 6.73 -6.14 -15.76
C GLU A 19 6.09 -5.13 -14.81
N GLY A 20 6.92 -4.35 -14.11
CA GLY A 20 6.49 -3.27 -13.22
C GLY A 20 6.38 -3.70 -11.76
N LEU A 21 7.01 -4.80 -11.35
CA LEU A 21 7.22 -5.12 -9.94
C LEU A 21 8.31 -4.19 -9.39
N LEU A 22 7.98 -3.46 -8.33
CA LEU A 22 8.94 -2.61 -7.63
C LEU A 22 9.91 -3.49 -6.81
N LEU A 23 11.17 -3.52 -7.23
CA LEU A 23 12.26 -4.31 -6.64
C LEU A 23 13.07 -3.53 -5.61
N ARG A 24 13.21 -2.21 -5.79
CA ARG A 24 13.97 -1.36 -4.86
C ARG A 24 13.46 0.08 -4.87
N TYR A 25 13.49 0.71 -3.71
CA TYR A 25 13.30 2.15 -3.55
C TYR A 25 14.44 2.76 -2.74
N GLU A 26 15.04 3.81 -3.26
CA GLU A 26 16.08 4.61 -2.62
C GLU A 26 15.62 6.06 -2.55
N CYS A 27 15.13 6.50 -1.39
CA CYS A 27 14.66 7.88 -1.25
C CYS A 27 15.81 8.88 -1.37
N SER A 28 15.53 9.96 -2.11
CA SER A 28 16.50 11.03 -2.34
C SER A 28 16.81 11.81 -1.04
N PRO A 29 18.04 12.34 -0.88
CA PRO A 29 18.45 13.05 0.34
C PRO A 29 17.52 14.22 0.70
N GLU A 30 17.09 15.01 -0.28
CA GLU A 30 16.21 16.17 -0.10
C GLU A 30 14.76 15.82 0.27
N ASN A 31 14.34 14.59 -0.03
CA ASN A 31 13.03 14.06 0.33
C ASN A 31 12.99 13.50 1.76
N ARG A 32 14.13 13.38 2.44
CA ARG A 32 14.17 12.98 3.86
C ARG A 32 13.59 14.08 4.74
N LEU A 33 12.91 13.66 5.81
CA LEU A 33 12.59 14.57 6.90
C LEU A 33 13.82 14.79 7.77
N GLU A 34 14.11 16.05 8.05
CA GLU A 34 15.16 16.48 8.97
C GLU A 34 14.58 16.67 10.38
N LEU A 35 15.45 16.71 11.39
CA LEU A 35 15.04 17.06 12.76
C LEU A 35 14.38 18.45 12.82
N SER A 36 14.76 19.38 11.95
CA SER A 36 14.14 20.71 11.85
C SER A 36 12.72 20.65 11.29
N ASP A 37 12.38 19.64 10.49
CA ASP A 37 11.00 19.37 10.10
C ASP A 37 10.18 18.85 11.29
N CYS A 38 10.86 18.32 12.31
CA CYS A 38 10.29 17.78 13.52
C CYS A 38 10.07 18.89 14.58
N THR A 39 9.12 19.80 14.37
CA THR A 39 8.74 20.77 15.44
C THR A 39 8.28 20.03 16.71
N GLU A 40 8.44 20.62 17.91
CA GLU A 40 8.23 20.02 19.25
C GLU A 40 6.93 19.21 19.47
N LYS A 41 5.98 19.26 18.52
CA LYS A 41 4.82 18.39 18.42
C LYS A 41 4.93 17.45 17.21
N PHE A 42 5.83 16.48 17.26
CA PHE A 42 5.60 15.23 16.54
C PHE A 42 4.93 14.22 17.50
N SER A 43 3.82 14.68 18.08
CA SER A 43 2.66 13.82 18.24
C SER A 43 2.10 13.65 16.83
N ILE A 44 2.60 12.65 16.08
CA ILE A 44 1.95 12.32 14.80
C ILE A 44 0.68 11.54 15.19
N PHE A 45 -0.46 12.21 15.09
CA PHE A 45 -1.76 11.68 15.54
C PHE A 45 -1.75 11.14 17.00
N GLY A 46 -1.14 11.87 17.93
CA GLY A 46 -1.16 11.51 19.36
C GLY A 46 -0.13 10.48 19.82
N GLN A 47 0.82 10.06 18.98
CA GLN A 47 1.95 9.20 19.37
C GLN A 47 3.28 9.89 19.13
N ASP A 48 4.21 9.72 20.06
CA ASP A 48 5.53 10.33 20.02
C ASP A 48 6.41 9.72 18.92
N TRP A 49 6.91 10.57 18.03
CA TRP A 49 7.81 10.20 16.93
C TRP A 49 9.18 9.66 17.38
N GLN A 50 9.54 9.79 18.66
CA GLN A 50 10.85 9.41 19.22
C GLN A 50 11.12 7.89 19.31
N HIS A 51 10.38 7.04 18.60
CA HIS A 51 10.90 5.71 18.30
C HIS A 51 12.04 5.87 17.28
N GLU A 52 13.29 5.82 17.75
CA GLU A 52 14.54 5.95 16.97
C GLU A 52 14.56 5.16 15.64
N ASN A 53 13.73 4.12 15.53
CA ASN A 53 13.53 3.26 14.37
C ASN A 53 12.88 3.92 13.13
N ARG A 54 12.40 5.18 13.19
CA ARG A 54 11.67 5.82 12.07
C ARG A 54 12.42 6.92 11.32
N LYS A 55 13.61 7.34 11.79
CA LYS A 55 14.33 8.47 11.19
C LYS A 55 14.62 8.26 9.69
N ASP A 56 15.15 7.09 9.32
CA ASP A 56 15.48 6.78 7.92
C ASP A 56 14.27 6.44 7.04
N LYS A 57 13.10 6.26 7.68
CA LYS A 57 11.82 5.93 7.03
C LYS A 57 10.86 7.13 6.99
N SER A 58 11.34 8.31 7.36
CA SER A 58 10.58 9.55 7.40
C SER A 58 10.90 10.38 6.16
N ILE A 59 9.90 10.55 5.28
CA ILE A 59 10.03 11.20 3.98
C ILE A 59 8.93 12.25 3.77
N ARG A 60 9.20 13.25 2.92
CA ARG A 60 8.21 14.29 2.57
C ARG A 60 7.15 13.72 1.65
N LYS A 61 7.57 13.10 0.55
CA LYS A 61 6.69 12.58 -0.50
C LYS A 61 7.03 11.15 -0.88
N LEU A 62 6.03 10.40 -1.31
CA LEU A 62 6.20 9.10 -1.97
C LEU A 62 5.45 9.10 -3.30
N VAL A 63 6.17 9.28 -4.40
CA VAL A 63 5.59 9.36 -5.75
C VAL A 63 5.96 8.09 -6.49
N ILE A 64 5.05 7.13 -6.55
CA ILE A 64 5.32 5.84 -7.19
C ILE A 64 5.27 6.03 -8.73
N PRO A 65 6.32 5.66 -9.49
CA PRO A 65 6.39 5.91 -10.93
C PRO A 65 5.30 5.22 -11.75
N SER A 66 4.91 5.82 -12.89
CA SER A 66 3.83 5.36 -13.76
C SER A 66 4.03 3.99 -14.42
N GLY A 67 5.23 3.42 -14.35
CA GLY A 67 5.50 2.06 -14.83
C GLY A 67 5.31 0.98 -13.77
N VAL A 68 5.14 1.36 -12.50
CA VAL A 68 4.95 0.40 -11.40
C VAL A 68 3.54 -0.16 -11.44
N LYS A 69 3.43 -1.49 -11.49
CA LYS A 69 2.17 -2.23 -11.43
C LYS A 69 1.98 -2.96 -10.10
N GLN A 70 3.07 -3.28 -9.41
CA GLN A 70 3.04 -4.01 -8.14
C GLN A 70 4.08 -3.48 -7.14
N ILE A 71 3.70 -3.39 -5.87
CA ILE A 71 4.59 -3.08 -4.76
C ILE A 71 4.58 -4.24 -3.77
N GLY A 72 5.75 -4.83 -3.49
CA GLY A 72 5.92 -5.93 -2.54
C GLY A 72 5.31 -7.26 -3.01
N SER A 73 5.72 -8.36 -2.36
CA SER A 73 5.24 -9.69 -2.71
C SER A 73 3.83 -9.99 -2.17
N CYS A 74 3.13 -10.88 -2.86
CA CYS A 74 1.89 -11.51 -2.41
C CYS A 74 2.11 -12.93 -1.86
N SER A 75 3.33 -13.46 -1.85
CA SER A 75 3.62 -14.89 -1.62
C SER A 75 3.57 -15.33 -0.16
N SER A 76 3.91 -14.46 0.80
CA SER A 76 4.19 -14.87 2.18
C SER A 76 3.42 -14.05 3.22
N ALA A 77 3.13 -14.69 4.35
CA ALA A 77 2.60 -14.07 5.57
C ALA A 77 3.48 -12.94 6.12
N TYR A 78 4.77 -13.02 5.82
CA TYR A 78 5.80 -12.12 6.27
C TYR A 78 6.56 -11.61 5.05
N HIS A 79 6.99 -10.36 5.12
CA HIS A 79 7.94 -9.75 4.20
C HIS A 79 9.07 -10.74 3.91
N GLU A 80 9.28 -11.07 2.63
CA GLU A 80 10.46 -11.83 2.23
C GLU A 80 11.67 -10.90 2.23
N GLU A 81 12.82 -11.40 2.68
CA GLU A 81 14.04 -10.61 2.75
C GLU A 81 14.43 -10.14 1.33
N GLY A 82 14.22 -8.85 1.06
CA GLY A 82 14.44 -8.24 -0.26
C GLY A 82 13.19 -7.58 -0.87
N ASP A 83 11.99 -7.85 -0.37
CA ASP A 83 10.78 -7.18 -0.84
C ASP A 83 10.81 -5.68 -0.56
N VAL A 84 10.23 -4.89 -1.46
CA VAL A 84 10.00 -3.47 -1.15
C VAL A 84 8.85 -3.35 -0.15
N SER A 85 9.18 -2.78 1.01
CA SER A 85 8.21 -2.45 2.05
C SER A 85 8.41 -1.02 2.53
N PHE A 86 7.29 -0.33 2.69
CA PHE A 86 7.16 0.98 3.33
C PHE A 86 6.70 0.82 4.80
N LYS A 87 7.03 -0.32 5.43
CA LYS A 87 6.71 -0.57 6.83
C LYS A 87 7.37 0.46 7.75
N ASP A 88 6.57 1.02 8.66
CA ASP A 88 6.92 2.10 9.59
C ASP A 88 7.32 3.42 8.92
N TYR A 89 7.04 3.59 7.62
CA TYR A 89 7.28 4.87 6.95
C TYR A 89 6.40 5.98 7.50
N VAL A 90 6.95 7.18 7.55
CA VAL A 90 6.19 8.43 7.75
C VAL A 90 6.27 9.21 6.45
N VAL A 91 5.15 9.39 5.78
CA VAL A 91 5.02 10.27 4.61
C VAL A 91 4.28 11.52 5.06
N ARG A 92 4.93 12.69 4.99
CA ARG A 92 4.37 13.92 5.58
C ARG A 92 3.40 14.64 4.67
N ASP A 93 3.82 14.85 3.42
CA ASP A 93 3.19 15.82 2.53
C ASP A 93 2.26 15.14 1.52
N GLU A 94 2.73 14.07 0.85
CA GLU A 94 1.98 13.50 -0.26
C GLU A 94 2.38 12.05 -0.58
N ILE A 95 1.40 11.22 -0.93
CA ILE A 95 1.62 9.91 -1.54
C ILE A 95 0.81 9.83 -2.84
N ILE A 96 1.48 9.43 -3.92
CA ILE A 96 0.89 9.28 -5.26
C ILE A 96 1.08 7.84 -5.72
N PHE A 97 -0.03 7.13 -5.93
CA PHE A 97 -0.03 5.86 -6.64
C PHE A 97 -0.34 6.10 -8.12
N PRO A 98 0.37 5.41 -9.04
CA PRO A 98 0.11 5.54 -10.46
C PRO A 98 -1.16 4.78 -10.85
N ASP A 99 -1.79 5.19 -11.95
CA ASP A 99 -2.95 4.49 -12.51
C ASP A 99 -2.61 3.08 -13.03
N SER A 100 -1.32 2.77 -13.20
CA SER A 100 -0.83 1.43 -13.52
C SER A 100 -0.83 0.47 -12.33
N LEU A 101 -0.90 0.97 -11.09
CA LEU A 101 -0.78 0.15 -9.88
C LEU A 101 -1.99 -0.78 -9.75
N LYS A 102 -1.74 -2.09 -9.84
CA LYS A 102 -2.74 -3.14 -9.71
C LYS A 102 -2.70 -3.82 -8.34
N ILE A 103 -1.52 -3.89 -7.73
CA ILE A 103 -1.27 -4.74 -6.56
C ILE A 103 -0.46 -3.98 -5.51
N ILE A 104 -0.96 -3.98 -4.29
CA ILE A 104 -0.18 -3.70 -3.08
C ILE A 104 -0.04 -5.03 -2.34
N GLY A 105 1.19 -5.49 -2.14
CA GLY A 105 1.53 -6.76 -1.53
C GLY A 105 1.29 -6.83 -0.02
N VAL A 106 1.75 -7.91 0.59
CA VAL A 106 1.59 -8.17 2.02
C VAL A 106 2.41 -7.20 2.86
N SER A 107 1.80 -6.61 3.88
CA SER A 107 2.48 -5.76 4.88
C SER A 107 3.26 -4.56 4.32
N VAL A 108 2.98 -4.11 3.09
CA VAL A 108 3.73 -3.03 2.42
C VAL A 108 3.74 -1.74 3.23
N PHE A 109 2.59 -1.31 3.75
CA PHE A 109 2.43 -0.09 4.56
C PHE A 109 2.12 -0.41 6.02
N TRP A 110 2.62 -1.53 6.53
CA TRP A 110 2.43 -1.93 7.93
C TRP A 110 2.94 -0.81 8.85
N SER A 111 2.10 -0.33 9.77
CA SER A 111 2.45 0.69 10.76
C SER A 111 2.94 2.02 10.14
N ALA A 112 2.63 2.24 8.85
CA ALA A 112 2.97 3.46 8.14
C ALA A 112 2.04 4.61 8.53
N MET A 113 2.51 5.84 8.36
CA MET A 113 1.76 7.06 8.59
C MET A 113 1.66 7.81 7.26
N LEU A 114 0.44 7.92 6.75
CA LEU A 114 0.16 8.38 5.40
C LEU A 114 -0.79 9.59 5.46
N PRO A 115 -0.60 10.61 4.60
CA PRO A 115 -1.46 11.77 4.57
C PRO A 115 -2.77 11.41 3.86
N GLU A 116 -2.90 11.74 2.57
CA GLU A 116 -4.04 11.34 1.75
C GLU A 116 -3.65 10.18 0.84
N VAL A 117 -4.38 9.07 0.92
CA VAL A 117 -4.24 7.89 0.07
C VAL A 117 -5.45 7.79 -0.86
N LYS A 118 -5.20 7.65 -2.16
CA LYS A 118 -6.25 7.44 -3.18
C LYS A 118 -6.11 6.07 -3.79
N PHE A 119 -7.17 5.27 -3.71
CA PHE A 119 -7.27 4.02 -4.44
C PHE A 119 -8.01 4.26 -5.76
N SER A 120 -7.30 4.05 -6.86
CA SER A 120 -7.85 4.15 -8.20
C SER A 120 -8.68 2.90 -8.55
N SER A 121 -9.47 2.98 -9.62
CA SER A 121 -10.21 1.84 -10.16
C SER A 121 -9.31 0.76 -10.77
N ALA A 122 -8.02 1.05 -10.98
CA ALA A 122 -7.03 0.09 -11.43
C ALA A 122 -6.56 -0.85 -10.32
N LEU A 123 -6.59 -0.42 -9.06
CA LEU A 123 -6.12 -1.21 -7.94
C LEU A 123 -7.06 -2.41 -7.73
N SER A 124 -6.51 -3.62 -7.85
CA SER A 124 -7.26 -4.87 -7.83
C SER A 124 -6.98 -5.68 -6.57
N VAL A 125 -5.76 -5.63 -6.02
CA VAL A 125 -5.34 -6.46 -4.89
C VAL A 125 -4.69 -5.61 -3.80
N VAL A 126 -5.09 -5.85 -2.55
CA VAL A 126 -4.39 -5.39 -1.35
C VAL A 126 -4.09 -6.60 -0.46
N GLY A 127 -2.80 -6.85 -0.27
CA GLY A 127 -2.28 -8.00 0.45
C GLY A 127 -2.62 -7.96 1.93
N ALA A 128 -2.60 -9.14 2.56
CA ALA A 128 -2.79 -9.31 4.00
C ALA A 128 -1.99 -8.27 4.79
N THR A 129 -2.62 -7.65 5.79
CA THR A 129 -1.98 -6.70 6.70
C THR A 129 -1.21 -5.56 6.05
N SER A 130 -1.47 -5.25 4.77
CA SER A 130 -0.76 -4.19 4.05
C SER A 130 -0.82 -2.85 4.78
N PHE A 131 -1.92 -2.55 5.45
CA PHE A 131 -2.13 -1.33 6.24
C PHE A 131 -2.40 -1.65 7.71
N PHE A 132 -1.87 -2.76 8.23
CA PHE A 132 -2.04 -3.13 9.64
C PHE A 132 -1.40 -2.07 10.55
N HIS A 133 -2.12 -1.59 11.56
CA HIS A 133 -1.70 -0.45 12.40
C HIS A 133 -1.30 0.82 11.63
N ALA A 134 -1.66 0.94 10.35
CA ALA A 134 -1.38 2.16 9.61
C ALA A 134 -2.23 3.32 10.14
N ARG A 135 -1.72 4.54 10.01
CA ARG A 135 -2.48 5.76 10.23
C ARG A 135 -2.63 6.51 8.92
N ILE A 136 -3.85 6.82 8.55
CA ILE A 136 -4.17 7.45 7.27
C ILE A 136 -5.06 8.67 7.56
N CYS A 137 -4.60 9.89 7.26
CA CYS A 137 -5.45 11.07 7.46
C CYS A 137 -6.71 10.98 6.61
N LYS A 138 -6.55 10.58 5.35
CA LYS A 138 -7.66 10.53 4.41
C LYS A 138 -7.49 9.38 3.43
N LEU A 139 -8.45 8.47 3.42
CA LEU A 139 -8.53 7.39 2.42
C LEU A 139 -9.69 7.69 1.48
N ILE A 140 -9.41 7.75 0.18
CA ILE A 140 -10.42 7.98 -0.86
C ILE A 140 -10.45 6.77 -1.79
N LEU A 141 -11.60 6.15 -1.93
CA LEU A 141 -11.84 5.09 -2.91
C LEU A 141 -12.48 5.71 -4.14
N SER A 142 -11.93 5.52 -5.35
CA SER A 142 -12.50 6.04 -6.61
C SER A 142 -13.97 5.65 -6.82
N SER A 143 -14.75 6.47 -7.53
CA SER A 143 -16.15 6.18 -7.88
C SER A 143 -16.33 4.85 -8.59
N ASP A 144 -15.36 4.51 -9.44
CA ASP A 144 -15.40 3.33 -10.31
C ASP A 144 -14.56 2.19 -9.72
N ILE A 145 -14.31 2.23 -8.41
CA ILE A 145 -13.47 1.24 -7.76
C ILE A 145 -14.13 -0.14 -7.87
N LYS A 146 -13.38 -1.08 -8.46
CA LYS A 146 -13.79 -2.48 -8.50
C LYS A 146 -13.63 -3.10 -7.12
N PRO A 147 -14.28 -4.25 -6.84
CA PRO A 147 -13.98 -5.03 -5.66
C PRO A 147 -12.47 -5.24 -5.53
N ILE A 148 -11.90 -4.82 -4.40
CA ILE A 148 -10.49 -5.05 -4.08
C ILE A 148 -10.40 -6.42 -3.43
N TYR A 149 -9.56 -7.28 -3.99
CA TYR A 149 -9.31 -8.60 -3.45
C TYR A 149 -8.31 -8.55 -2.31
N GLY A 150 -8.69 -9.13 -1.18
CA GLY A 150 -7.85 -9.26 0.00
C GLY A 150 -7.15 -10.62 0.03
N TYR A 151 -5.81 -10.64 0.06
CA TYR A 151 -5.08 -11.90 0.26
C TYR A 151 -5.11 -12.33 1.74
N TYR A 152 -5.24 -13.63 2.02
CA TYR A 152 -5.28 -14.21 3.39
C TYR A 152 -4.14 -15.22 3.60
N TYR A 153 -3.70 -15.37 4.85
CA TYR A 153 -2.69 -16.34 5.28
C TYR A 153 -3.12 -17.78 5.01
N SER A 154 -2.32 -18.57 4.27
CA SER A 154 -2.40 -20.03 4.37
C SER A 154 -1.09 -20.61 4.89
N ASP A 155 -1.16 -21.30 6.03
CA ASP A 155 -0.04 -22.07 6.65
C ASP A 155 0.40 -23.29 5.82
N GLN A 156 -0.24 -23.51 4.67
CA GLN A 156 0.25 -24.42 3.66
C GLN A 156 1.03 -23.58 2.67
N ALA A 157 2.31 -23.93 2.44
CA ALA A 157 3.11 -23.47 1.32
C ALA A 157 2.42 -23.92 0.02
N HIS A 158 1.35 -23.23 -0.32
CA HIS A 158 0.61 -23.41 -1.53
C HIS A 158 0.98 -22.18 -2.37
N PRO A 159 1.90 -22.33 -3.33
CA PRO A 159 2.34 -21.24 -4.19
C PRO A 159 1.20 -20.91 -5.15
N TYR A 160 0.15 -20.26 -4.66
CA TYR A 160 -1.02 -19.85 -5.44
C TYR A 160 -0.93 -18.39 -5.81
N PHE A 161 0.22 -18.00 -6.34
CA PHE A 161 0.27 -17.19 -7.54
C PHE A 161 1.55 -17.55 -8.30
N LYS A 162 1.45 -18.49 -9.25
CA LYS A 162 2.44 -18.56 -10.33
C LYS A 162 2.12 -17.60 -11.47
N ASP A 163 0.94 -16.99 -11.44
CA ASP A 163 0.40 -16.17 -12.51
C ASP A 163 -0.11 -14.83 -11.93
N ILE A 164 0.78 -14.07 -11.29
CA ILE A 164 0.58 -12.63 -11.09
C ILE A 164 0.98 -11.97 -12.41
N PRO A 165 0.20 -11.01 -12.96
CA PRO A 165 0.59 -10.30 -14.17
C PRO A 165 1.97 -9.65 -13.99
N GLY A 166 2.98 -10.28 -14.60
CA GLY A 166 4.38 -9.90 -14.49
C GLY A 166 5.39 -11.04 -14.31
N GLN A 167 4.95 -12.29 -14.27
CA GLN A 167 5.80 -13.44 -14.58
C GLN A 167 4.91 -14.53 -15.17
N GLY A 168 4.87 -14.63 -16.51
CA GLY A 168 4.07 -15.63 -17.23
C GLY A 168 2.58 -15.26 -17.31
N ALA A 169 2.10 -14.99 -18.51
CA ALA A 169 0.71 -14.63 -18.74
C ALA A 169 -0.18 -15.89 -18.72
N VAL A 170 -1.04 -16.00 -17.70
CA VAL A 170 -2.38 -16.57 -17.86
C VAL A 170 -3.38 -15.52 -17.39
N GLU A 171 -4.29 -15.18 -18.30
CA GLU A 171 -5.37 -14.22 -18.06
C GLU A 171 -6.37 -14.85 -17.07
N ILE A 172 -6.21 -14.56 -15.77
CA ILE A 172 -7.20 -14.94 -14.75
C ILE A 172 -8.48 -14.17 -15.07
N THR A 173 -9.54 -14.89 -15.40
CA THR A 173 -10.78 -14.25 -15.86
C THR A 173 -11.47 -13.54 -14.69
N GLU A 174 -12.11 -12.39 -14.96
CA GLU A 174 -12.89 -11.65 -13.95
C GLU A 174 -13.86 -12.57 -13.17
N ASN A 175 -14.36 -13.64 -13.80
CA ASN A 175 -15.25 -14.63 -13.18
C ASN A 175 -14.58 -15.52 -12.10
N GLU A 176 -13.30 -15.90 -12.26
CA GLU A 176 -12.60 -16.72 -11.25
C GLU A 176 -12.26 -15.90 -10.00
N LEU A 177 -12.00 -14.60 -10.19
CA LEU A 177 -11.88 -13.63 -9.10
C LEU A 177 -13.25 -13.40 -8.41
N LEU A 178 -14.34 -13.34 -9.17
CA LEU A 178 -15.72 -13.11 -8.69
C LEU A 178 -16.30 -14.30 -7.91
N GLU A 179 -16.00 -15.55 -8.24
CA GLU A 179 -16.67 -16.72 -7.65
C GLU A 179 -16.00 -17.26 -6.37
N GLN A 180 -14.71 -17.00 -6.13
CA GLN A 180 -13.98 -17.64 -5.02
C GLN A 180 -13.35 -16.69 -4.00
N TYR A 181 -13.20 -15.40 -4.31
CA TYR A 181 -12.40 -14.49 -3.47
C TYR A 181 -13.07 -13.15 -3.20
N LEU A 182 -14.40 -13.14 -3.04
CA LEU A 182 -15.08 -12.10 -2.25
C LEU A 182 -14.54 -12.16 -0.80
N CYS A 183 -13.36 -11.60 -0.55
CA CYS A 183 -12.70 -11.60 0.75
C CYS A 183 -13.28 -10.49 1.64
N PHE A 184 -14.51 -10.70 2.08
CA PHE A 184 -15.22 -9.86 3.06
C PHE A 184 -14.72 -10.07 4.51
N GLY A 185 -13.41 -10.28 4.73
CA GLY A 185 -12.89 -10.56 6.09
C GLY A 185 -11.37 -10.41 6.31
N GLY A 186 -10.65 -9.77 5.41
CA GLY A 186 -9.18 -9.72 5.46
C GLY A 186 -8.64 -8.60 6.36
N ARG A 187 -7.57 -8.89 7.10
CA ARG A 187 -6.95 -7.98 8.07
C ARG A 187 -6.13 -6.84 7.41
N GLN A 188 -6.45 -6.41 6.19
CA GLN A 188 -5.63 -5.45 5.43
C GLN A 188 -5.43 -4.16 6.22
N PHE A 189 -6.52 -3.64 6.80
CA PHE A 189 -6.54 -2.43 7.61
C PHE A 189 -6.79 -2.73 9.09
N LYS A 190 -6.52 -3.95 9.55
CA LYS A 190 -6.77 -4.30 10.94
C LYS A 190 -5.96 -3.38 11.88
N TYR A 191 -6.66 -2.79 12.84
CA TYR A 191 -6.14 -1.78 13.77
C TYR A 191 -5.56 -0.53 13.10
N ALA A 192 -5.88 -0.30 11.83
CA ALA A 192 -5.59 0.97 11.19
C ALA A 192 -6.47 2.06 11.79
N HIS A 193 -5.97 3.29 11.78
CA HIS A 193 -6.72 4.49 12.14
C HIS A 193 -6.86 5.37 10.90
N ILE A 194 -8.10 5.63 10.49
CA ILE A 194 -8.42 6.42 9.30
C ILE A 194 -9.24 7.63 9.75
N ASP A 195 -8.67 8.83 9.69
CA ASP A 195 -9.37 10.02 10.21
C ASP A 195 -10.58 10.37 9.34
N THR A 196 -10.44 10.29 8.02
CA THR A 196 -11.53 10.46 7.06
C THR A 196 -11.51 9.38 5.98
N LEU A 197 -12.59 8.63 5.88
CA LEU A 197 -12.84 7.67 4.83
C LEU A 197 -13.87 8.25 3.85
N MET A 198 -13.51 8.35 2.57
CA MET A 198 -14.41 8.74 1.48
C MET A 198 -14.69 7.54 0.59
N VAL A 199 -15.97 7.17 0.47
CA VAL A 199 -16.43 6.02 -0.31
C VAL A 199 -17.53 6.43 -1.28
N PRO A 200 -17.59 5.84 -2.49
CA PRO A 200 -18.68 6.06 -3.41
C PRO A 200 -20.02 5.59 -2.81
N ASP A 201 -21.10 6.24 -3.23
CA ASP A 201 -22.45 5.78 -2.93
C ASP A 201 -22.66 4.33 -3.41
N GLY A 202 -23.25 3.51 -2.53
CA GLY A 202 -23.46 2.08 -2.80
C GLY A 202 -22.24 1.18 -2.59
N TYR A 203 -21.06 1.73 -2.28
CA TYR A 203 -19.89 0.92 -1.97
C TYR A 203 -19.97 0.31 -0.55
N GLU A 204 -19.97 -1.02 -0.46
CA GLU A 204 -20.00 -1.76 0.81
C GLU A 204 -18.61 -1.81 1.48
N TYR A 205 -18.15 -0.67 2.03
CA TYR A 205 -16.82 -0.55 2.65
C TYR A 205 -16.67 -1.30 3.99
N MET A 206 -17.77 -1.66 4.65
CA MET A 206 -17.75 -2.22 6.01
C MET A 206 -17.02 -3.56 6.10
N SER A 207 -16.85 -4.28 4.98
CA SER A 207 -16.11 -5.54 4.92
C SER A 207 -14.59 -5.38 4.83
N LEU A 208 -14.11 -4.25 4.31
CA LEU A 208 -12.67 -3.94 4.18
C LEU A 208 -12.07 -3.38 5.47
N LEU A 209 -12.89 -2.73 6.30
CA LEU A 209 -12.45 -1.87 7.40
C LEU A 209 -13.13 -2.20 8.74
N SER A 210 -13.74 -3.39 8.88
CA SER A 210 -14.50 -3.77 10.08
C SER A 210 -13.67 -3.74 11.37
N GLU A 211 -12.36 -3.90 11.28
CA GLU A 211 -11.41 -3.87 12.40
C GLU A 211 -10.56 -2.59 12.43
N SER A 212 -10.94 -1.56 11.68
CA SER A 212 -10.27 -0.26 11.62
C SER A 212 -11.04 0.77 12.44
N ASP A 213 -10.31 1.71 13.03
CA ASP A 213 -10.92 2.91 13.63
C ASP A 213 -11.13 3.95 12.52
N ILE A 214 -12.39 4.36 12.31
CA ILE A 214 -12.77 5.34 11.29
C ILE A 214 -13.34 6.56 12.00
N GLY A 215 -12.62 7.68 11.95
CA GLY A 215 -13.03 8.93 12.60
C GLY A 215 -14.24 9.57 11.93
N LYS A 216 -14.21 9.71 10.60
CA LYS A 216 -15.28 10.30 9.80
C LYS A 216 -15.49 9.52 8.50
N LEU A 217 -16.74 9.14 8.24
CA LEU A 217 -17.16 8.58 6.96
C LEU A 217 -17.86 9.65 6.11
N ILE A 218 -17.48 9.76 4.84
CA ILE A 218 -18.13 10.60 3.84
C ILE A 218 -18.50 9.71 2.65
N LYS A 219 -19.78 9.70 2.28
CA LYS A 219 -20.25 9.07 1.05
C LYS A 219 -20.42 10.12 -0.04
N TYR A 220 -20.16 9.77 -1.29
CA TYR A 220 -20.20 10.70 -2.41
C TYR A 220 -20.57 10.06 -3.74
#